data_AF-A0A1B6FE52-F1
#
_entry.id   AF-A0A1B6FE52-F1
#
_cell.length_a   1.000
_cell.length_b   1.000
_cell.length_c   1.000
_cell.angle_alpha   90.00
_cell.angle_beta   90.00
_cell.angle_gamma   90.00
#
_symmetry.space_group_name_H-M   'P 1'
#
loop_
_entity.id
_entity.type
_entity.pdbx_description
1 polymer ?
#
loop_
_entity_poly.entity_id
_entity_poly.type
_entity_poly.pdbx_seq_one_letter_code
_entity_poly.pdbx_strand_id
1 'polypeptide(L)'
;NGCVANWVVGNHDNGRVADRYGFEMVDSINLLTGVLPGIKVVYNGEEIGMQNTFIRWDQTVDNSGRNLGPYHYQEASRDPERTPMQWNDSLSSGFSSNDTTWLPVNPNYWWLNVDAQMSAE
;
A
#
# COMPACT_ATOMS: atom_id res chain seq x y z
N ASN A 1 -15.58 33.19 -2.49
CA ASN A 1 -15.65 32.16 -1.43
C ASN A 1 -14.42 31.30 -1.53
N GLY A 2 -13.52 31.37 -0.54
CA GLY A 2 -12.29 30.58 -0.54
C GLY A 2 -12.60 29.14 -0.16
N CYS A 3 -12.39 28.21 -1.09
CA CYS A 3 -12.39 26.77 -0.81
C CYS A 3 -10.94 26.28 -0.73
N VAL A 4 -10.67 25.31 0.14
CA VAL A 4 -9.36 24.66 0.25
C VAL A 4 -9.38 23.38 -0.59
N ALA A 5 -8.44 23.25 -1.53
CA ALA A 5 -8.29 22.04 -2.34
C ALA A 5 -7.63 20.90 -1.53
N ASN A 6 -7.86 19.65 -1.94
CA ASN A 6 -7.14 18.49 -1.42
C ASN A 6 -6.74 17.54 -2.54
N TRP A 7 -5.68 16.77 -2.31
CA TRP A 7 -5.09 15.85 -3.27
C TRP A 7 -4.95 14.48 -2.63
N VAL A 8 -5.66 13.50 -3.19
CA VAL A 8 -5.66 12.10 -2.74
C VAL A 8 -5.19 11.24 -3.90
N VAL A 9 -4.12 10.49 -3.70
CA VAL A 9 -3.57 9.57 -4.71
C VAL A 9 -3.67 8.10 -4.30
N GLY A 10 -4.12 7.80 -3.09
CA GLY A 10 -4.39 6.42 -2.68
C GLY A 10 -5.28 6.33 -1.46
N ASN A 11 -5.74 5.11 -1.23
CA ASN A 11 -6.59 4.69 -0.12
C ASN A 11 -6.64 3.16 -0.10
N HIS A 12 -7.44 2.61 0.81
CA HIS A 12 -7.63 1.18 1.02
C HIS A 12 -8.66 0.52 0.06
N ASP A 13 -9.11 1.24 -0.97
CA ASP A 13 -10.08 0.77 -1.97
C ASP A 13 -9.54 0.77 -3.40
N ASN A 14 -8.29 1.23 -3.59
CA ASN A 14 -7.65 1.33 -4.88
C ASN A 14 -6.23 0.81 -4.76
N GLY A 15 -5.75 0.08 -5.78
CA GLY A 15 -4.38 -0.42 -5.81
C GLY A 15 -3.35 0.68 -5.51
N ARG A 16 -2.24 0.34 -4.86
CA ARG A 16 -1.23 1.32 -4.43
C ARG A 16 -0.65 2.12 -5.60
N VAL A 17 -0.18 3.34 -5.31
CA VAL A 17 0.38 4.29 -6.30
C VAL A 17 1.45 3.63 -7.18
N ALA A 18 2.36 2.87 -6.56
CA ALA A 18 3.44 2.16 -7.26
C ALA A 18 2.93 1.15 -8.30
N ASP A 19 1.76 0.56 -8.10
CA ASP A 19 1.17 -0.41 -9.02
C ASP A 19 0.29 0.26 -10.09
N ARG A 20 -0.41 1.35 -9.74
CA ARG A 20 -1.27 2.06 -10.70
C ARG A 20 -0.49 2.93 -11.69
N TYR A 21 0.64 3.49 -11.26
CA TYR A 21 1.42 4.44 -12.07
C TYR A 21 2.87 4.01 -12.32
N GLY A 22 3.32 2.90 -11.70
CA GLY A 22 4.70 2.42 -11.79
C GLY A 22 5.54 2.84 -10.58
N PHE A 23 6.43 1.95 -10.14
CA PHE A 23 7.29 2.17 -8.97
C PHE A 23 8.17 3.41 -9.12
N GLU A 24 8.67 3.67 -10.32
CA GLU A 24 9.48 4.84 -10.68
C GLU A 24 8.72 6.18 -10.54
N MET A 25 7.38 6.15 -10.53
CA MET A 25 6.54 7.34 -10.42
C MET A 25 6.21 7.71 -8.98
N VAL A 26 6.55 6.89 -7.98
CA VAL A 26 6.24 7.14 -6.56
C VAL A 26 6.76 8.50 -6.12
N ASP A 27 8.05 8.78 -6.35
CA ASP A 27 8.65 10.06 -5.96
C ASP A 27 8.03 11.24 -6.71
N SER A 28 7.78 11.07 -8.01
CA SER A 28 7.17 12.11 -8.85
C SER A 28 5.76 12.47 -8.38
N ILE A 29 4.96 11.48 -7.99
CA ILE A 29 3.60 11.67 -7.48
C ILE A 29 3.62 12.27 -6.07
N ASN A 30 4.54 11.81 -5.23
CA ASN A 30 4.74 12.36 -3.89
C ASN A 30 5.19 13.82 -3.92
N LEU A 31 6.08 14.17 -4.85
CA LEU A 31 6.52 15.55 -5.09
C LEU A 31 5.36 16.39 -5.63
N LEU A 32 4.67 15.94 -6.68
CA LEU A 32 3.55 16.67 -7.27
C LEU A 32 2.48 17.01 -6.23
N THR A 33 2.02 16.00 -5.46
CA THR A 33 1.01 16.20 -4.41
C THR A 33 1.52 17.05 -3.25
N GLY A 34 2.84 17.06 -2.99
CA GLY A 34 3.46 17.88 -1.96
C GLY A 34 3.61 19.36 -2.32
N VAL A 35 3.66 19.70 -3.62
CA VAL A 35 3.82 21.09 -4.10
C VAL A 35 2.51 21.75 -4.54
N LEU A 36 1.45 20.97 -4.77
CA LEU A 36 0.15 21.53 -5.13
C LEU A 36 -0.48 22.29 -3.95
N PRO A 37 -1.22 23.40 -4.22
CA PRO A 37 -1.84 24.18 -3.16
C PRO A 37 -2.97 23.40 -2.47
N GLY A 38 -3.07 23.52 -1.16
CA GLY A 38 -4.11 22.88 -0.35
C GLY A 38 -3.55 21.78 0.53
N ILE A 39 -4.31 20.68 0.68
CA ILE A 39 -3.99 19.58 1.59
C ILE A 39 -3.53 18.35 0.79
N LYS A 40 -2.32 17.85 1.09
CA LYS A 40 -1.90 16.51 0.68
C LYS A 40 -2.48 15.48 1.66
N VAL A 41 -3.12 14.46 1.12
CA VAL A 41 -3.56 13.27 1.88
C VAL A 41 -2.65 12.12 1.51
N VAL A 42 -2.11 11.44 2.51
CA VAL A 42 -1.19 10.30 2.34
C VAL A 42 -1.87 9.05 2.89
N TYR A 43 -1.93 8.00 2.09
CA TYR A 43 -2.34 6.68 2.53
C TYR A 43 -1.13 5.88 3.02
N ASN A 44 -1.32 5.12 4.10
CA ASN A 44 -0.24 4.38 4.76
C ASN A 44 0.56 3.52 3.77
N GLY A 45 1.87 3.75 3.71
CA GLY A 45 2.81 3.08 2.82
C GLY A 45 3.16 3.86 1.55
N GLU A 46 2.44 4.92 1.19
CA GLU A 46 2.81 5.78 0.06
C GLU A 46 4.12 6.53 0.29
N GLU A 47 4.43 6.84 1.54
CA GLU A 47 5.65 7.53 1.98
C GLU A 47 6.92 6.72 1.74
N ILE A 48 6.82 5.38 1.76
CA ILE A 48 7.92 4.45 1.46
C ILE A 48 7.72 3.74 0.11
N GLY A 49 6.70 4.09 -0.67
CA GLY A 49 6.45 3.48 -1.98
C GLY A 49 5.99 2.02 -1.94
N MET A 50 5.26 1.60 -0.90
CA MET A 50 4.71 0.23 -0.80
C MET A 50 3.96 -0.17 -2.08
N GLN A 51 4.12 -1.44 -2.44
CA GLN A 51 3.48 -2.07 -3.59
C GLN A 51 2.38 -3.05 -3.14
N ASN A 52 1.41 -3.29 -4.01
CA ASN A 52 0.47 -4.38 -3.88
C ASN A 52 1.25 -5.71 -3.85
N THR A 53 0.64 -6.74 -3.26
CA THR A 53 1.14 -8.11 -3.36
C THR A 53 0.03 -9.05 -3.84
N PHE A 54 0.43 -10.20 -4.36
CA PHE A 54 -0.51 -11.26 -4.69
C PHE A 54 -1.11 -11.85 -3.39
N ILE A 55 -2.43 -11.81 -3.29
CA ILE A 55 -3.20 -12.45 -2.22
C ILE A 55 -3.89 -13.67 -2.81
N ARG A 56 -3.64 -14.87 -2.26
CA ARG A 56 -4.32 -16.08 -2.72
C ARG A 56 -5.80 -16.06 -2.35
N TRP A 57 -6.63 -16.80 -3.08
CA TRP A 57 -8.06 -16.94 -2.78
C TRP A 57 -8.35 -17.37 -1.34
N ASP A 58 -7.61 -18.35 -0.82
CA ASP A 58 -7.78 -18.84 0.56
C ASP A 58 -7.31 -17.84 1.63
N GLN A 59 -6.58 -16.80 1.22
CA GLN A 59 -6.15 -15.69 2.06
C GLN A 59 -7.02 -14.44 1.89
N THR A 60 -7.84 -14.38 0.83
CA THR A 60 -8.73 -13.24 0.56
C THR A 60 -9.74 -13.13 1.69
N VAL A 61 -9.81 -11.93 2.29
CA VAL A 61 -10.77 -11.59 3.36
C VAL A 61 -11.75 -10.51 2.94
N ASP A 62 -11.45 -9.75 1.88
CA ASP A 62 -12.37 -8.75 1.35
C ASP A 62 -13.63 -9.39 0.76
N ASN A 63 -14.80 -8.95 1.26
CA ASN A 63 -16.09 -9.41 0.79
C ASN A 63 -16.32 -9.08 -0.70
N SER A 64 -15.79 -7.95 -1.20
CA SER A 64 -15.92 -7.59 -2.62
C SER A 64 -15.30 -8.65 -3.52
N GLY A 65 -14.09 -9.12 -3.20
CA GLY A 65 -13.44 -10.22 -3.90
C GLY A 65 -14.13 -11.57 -3.66
N ARG A 66 -14.47 -11.88 -2.40
CA ARG A 66 -15.14 -13.15 -2.05
C ARG A 66 -16.46 -13.36 -2.80
N ASN A 67 -17.23 -12.29 -3.01
CA ASN A 67 -18.51 -12.34 -3.73
C ASN A 67 -18.35 -12.71 -5.21
N LEU A 68 -17.18 -12.52 -5.82
CA LEU A 68 -16.90 -12.90 -7.21
C LEU A 68 -16.40 -14.35 -7.34
N GLY A 69 -16.08 -15.02 -6.23
CA GLY A 69 -15.63 -16.40 -6.22
C GLY A 69 -14.15 -16.59 -6.62
N PRO A 70 -13.65 -17.84 -6.54
CA PRO A 70 -12.22 -18.16 -6.63
C PRO A 70 -11.54 -17.80 -7.94
N TYR A 71 -12.29 -17.64 -9.02
CA TYR A 71 -11.76 -17.38 -10.35
C TYR A 71 -11.68 -15.88 -10.70
N HIS A 72 -12.46 -15.04 -10.02
CA HIS A 72 -12.60 -13.62 -10.35
C HIS A 72 -12.35 -12.69 -9.15
N TYR A 73 -12.01 -13.21 -7.98
CA TYR A 73 -11.84 -12.40 -6.76
C TYR A 73 -10.83 -11.26 -6.88
N GLN A 74 -9.80 -11.41 -7.70
CA GLN A 74 -8.76 -10.40 -7.91
C GLN A 74 -9.29 -9.15 -8.63
N GLU A 75 -10.43 -9.26 -9.32
CA GLU A 75 -11.04 -8.14 -10.05
C GLU A 75 -11.70 -7.12 -9.11
N ALA A 76 -12.02 -7.52 -7.87
CA ALA A 76 -12.70 -6.67 -6.90
C ALA A 76 -12.12 -6.69 -5.49
N SER A 77 -11.18 -7.60 -5.17
CA SER A 77 -10.54 -7.62 -3.87
C SER A 77 -9.63 -6.41 -3.70
N ARG A 78 -9.80 -5.74 -2.56
CA ARG A 78 -8.98 -4.63 -2.08
C ARG A 78 -7.90 -5.07 -1.10
N ASP A 79 -7.75 -6.38 -0.89
CA ASP A 79 -6.75 -6.93 0.04
C ASP A 79 -5.30 -6.56 -0.34
N PRO A 80 -4.90 -6.50 -1.64
CA PRO A 80 -3.52 -6.15 -2.00
C PRO A 80 -3.04 -4.79 -1.46
N GLU A 81 -3.90 -3.76 -1.47
CA GLU A 81 -3.61 -2.42 -0.94
C GLU A 81 -3.78 -2.30 0.59
N ARG A 82 -4.19 -3.39 1.26
CA ARG A 82 -4.41 -3.46 2.72
C ARG A 82 -3.37 -4.33 3.45
N THR A 83 -2.37 -4.82 2.72
CA THR A 83 -1.26 -5.57 3.29
C THR A 83 -0.59 -4.81 4.44
N PRO A 84 -0.10 -5.50 5.48
CA PRO A 84 0.52 -4.85 6.63
C PRO A 84 1.68 -3.90 6.26
N MET A 85 1.85 -2.85 7.06
CA MET A 85 2.93 -1.86 6.90
C MET A 85 4.32 -2.51 7.05
N GLN A 86 5.27 -2.05 6.24
CA GLN A 86 6.64 -2.57 6.19
C GLN A 86 7.57 -1.68 7.03
N TRP A 87 7.65 -1.95 8.33
CA TRP A 87 8.50 -1.17 9.24
C TRP A 87 9.97 -1.52 9.11
N ASN A 88 10.30 -2.82 9.09
CA ASN A 88 11.68 -3.30 8.98
C ASN A 88 11.77 -4.70 8.38
N ASP A 89 12.96 -5.28 8.34
CA ASP A 89 13.25 -6.62 7.78
C ASP A 89 13.02 -7.78 8.76
N SER A 90 12.45 -7.50 9.94
CA SER A 90 12.17 -8.53 10.95
C SER A 90 10.85 -9.26 10.67
N LEU A 91 10.49 -10.20 11.57
CA LEU A 91 9.27 -11.00 11.48
C LEU A 91 8.04 -10.14 11.17
N SER A 92 7.25 -10.58 10.18
CA SER A 92 6.06 -9.85 9.71
C SER A 92 6.32 -8.37 9.41
N SER A 93 7.48 -8.06 8.82
CA SER A 93 7.96 -6.71 8.53
C SER A 93 7.94 -5.73 9.71
N GLY A 94 8.11 -6.25 10.93
CA GLY A 94 7.99 -5.46 12.16
C GLY A 94 6.55 -5.05 12.52
N PHE A 95 5.54 -5.45 11.74
CA PHE A 95 4.12 -5.16 12.01
C PHE A 95 3.57 -6.00 13.17
N SER A 96 4.07 -7.22 13.34
CA SER A 96 3.63 -8.13 14.40
C SER A 96 4.79 -8.99 14.91
N SER A 97 4.70 -9.42 16.16
CA SER A 97 5.57 -10.46 16.72
C SER A 97 5.16 -11.88 16.34
N ASN A 98 4.02 -12.05 15.64
CA ASN A 98 3.56 -13.34 15.15
C ASN A 98 4.08 -13.59 13.73
N ASP A 99 4.20 -14.86 13.36
CA ASP A 99 4.58 -15.31 12.01
C ASP A 99 3.44 -15.19 10.99
N THR A 100 2.22 -15.04 11.49
CA THR A 100 0.99 -14.94 10.71
C THR A 100 0.22 -13.68 11.07
N THR A 101 -0.25 -13.00 10.04
CA THR A 101 -1.02 -11.75 10.11
C THR A 101 -2.36 -11.92 9.42
N TRP A 102 -3.29 -10.99 9.66
CA TRP A 102 -4.65 -11.05 9.09
C TRP A 102 -4.68 -11.01 7.55
N LEU A 103 -3.68 -10.35 6.95
CA LEU A 103 -3.31 -10.46 5.53
C LEU A 103 -1.80 -10.71 5.42
N PRO A 104 -1.34 -11.43 4.38
CA PRO A 104 0.08 -11.62 4.10
C PRO A 104 0.86 -10.31 4.00
N VAL A 105 2.07 -10.30 4.55
CA VAL A 105 3.05 -9.25 4.33
C VAL A 105 3.60 -9.33 2.90
N ASN A 106 3.85 -8.19 2.26
CA ASN A 106 4.47 -8.17 0.93
C ASN A 106 5.91 -8.72 1.03
N PRO A 107 6.31 -9.71 0.23
CA PRO A 107 7.64 -10.32 0.31
C PRO A 107 8.80 -9.36 0.01
N ASN A 108 8.56 -8.15 -0.51
CA ASN A 108 9.59 -7.14 -0.72
C ASN A 108 10.03 -6.40 0.56
N TYR A 109 9.42 -6.68 1.71
CA TYR A 109 9.73 -6.00 2.98
C TYR A 109 11.18 -6.08 3.44
N TRP A 110 11.96 -7.05 2.95
CA TRP A 110 13.38 -7.17 3.30
C TRP A 110 14.24 -6.01 2.77
N TRP A 111 13.80 -5.30 1.73
CA TRP A 111 14.50 -4.11 1.19
C TRP A 111 13.64 -2.86 1.16
N LEU A 112 12.32 -3.01 0.98
CA LEU A 112 11.39 -1.88 0.95
C LEU A 112 10.74 -1.70 2.32
N ASN A 113 11.42 -1.04 3.25
CA ASN A 113 10.86 -0.79 4.58
C ASN A 113 11.36 0.54 5.15
N VAL A 114 10.70 1.01 6.21
CA VAL A 114 11.01 2.30 6.85
C VAL A 114 12.46 2.34 7.34
N ASP A 115 12.92 1.33 8.08
CA ASP A 115 14.27 1.30 8.65
C ASP A 115 15.37 1.33 7.56
N ALA A 116 15.15 0.62 6.45
CA ALA A 116 16.06 0.59 5.31
C ALA A 116 16.15 1.95 4.60
N GLN A 117 15.01 2.65 4.40
CA GLN A 117 15.01 3.98 3.78
C GLN A 117 15.64 5.04 4.69
N MET A 118 15.34 5.01 5.99
CA MET A 118 15.97 5.91 6.97
C MET A 118 17.48 5.73 7.07
N SER A 119 17.98 4.51 6.86
CA SER A 119 19.42 4.22 6.93
C SER A 119 20.17 4.56 5.63
N ALA A 120 19.44 4.87 4.55
CA ALA A 120 20.01 5.23 3.25
C ALA A 120 20.16 6.76 3.05
N GLU A 121 19.58 7.56 3.94
CA GLU A 121 19.78 9.02 4.06
C GLU A 121 21.11 9.35 4.76
#